data_AF-A0A4P9ZW67-F1
#
_entry.id   AF-A0A4P9ZW67-F1
#
_cell.length_a   1.000
_cell.length_b   1.000
_cell.length_c   1.000
_cell.angle_alpha   90.00
_cell.angle_beta   90.00
_cell.angle_gamma   90.00
#
_symmetry.space_group_name_H-M   'P 1'
#
loop_
_entity.id
_entity.type
_entity.pdbx_description
1 polymer ?
#
loop_
_entity_poly.entity_id
_entity_poly.type
_entity_poly.pdbx_seq_one_letter_code
_entity_poly.pdbx_strand_id
1 'polypeptide(L)'
;DELEGDQYALYFEPEMLRELGSILKMLAGEVLSTATIQILQYTMLHSLLSALTWPLTLAKIGYLVDNPWSIGLDRTRKVGAILADVLLQRAQGYRPITLVGYSLGARVIFYCLLEQSQRG
;
A
#
# COMPACT_ATOMS: atom_id res chain seq x y z
N ASP A 1 3.13 26.81 -18.51
CA ASP A 1 2.58 26.68 -17.16
C ASP A 1 3.72 26.81 -16.16
N GLU A 2 4.29 28.01 -16.06
CA GLU A 2 5.57 28.29 -15.37
C GLU A 2 5.38 28.54 -13.86
N LEU A 3 4.14 28.43 -13.38
CA LEU A 3 3.72 28.71 -12.00
C LEU A 3 3.72 27.46 -11.11
N GLU A 4 3.66 26.27 -11.68
CA GLU A 4 3.76 25.01 -10.93
C GLU A 4 5.18 24.46 -11.09
N GLY A 5 5.89 24.24 -9.98
CA GLY A 5 7.23 23.64 -10.01
C GLY A 5 7.24 22.26 -10.67
N ASP A 6 8.43 21.77 -11.03
CA ASP A 6 8.58 20.47 -11.73
C ASP A 6 7.93 19.32 -10.94
N GLN A 7 6.92 18.68 -11.52
CA GLN A 7 6.22 17.55 -10.91
C GLN A 7 6.78 16.23 -11.42
N TYR A 8 7.21 15.37 -10.49
CA TYR A 8 7.74 14.05 -10.80
C TYR A 8 6.94 12.94 -10.10
N ALA A 9 6.66 11.86 -10.82
CA ALA A 9 6.07 10.66 -10.25
C ALA A 9 7.16 9.61 -10.01
N LEU A 10 7.25 9.09 -8.78
CA LEU A 10 8.17 8.02 -8.44
C LEU A 10 7.64 6.69 -9.02
N TYR A 11 8.32 6.17 -10.04
CA TYR A 11 8.00 4.88 -10.64
C TYR A 11 8.86 3.77 -10.02
N PHE A 12 8.25 2.93 -9.18
CA PHE A 12 8.95 1.79 -8.55
C PHE A 12 8.03 0.57 -8.45
N GLU A 13 8.61 -0.62 -8.63
CA GLU A 13 7.97 -1.94 -8.41
C GLU A 13 6.50 -2.03 -8.89
N PRO A 14 6.20 -1.65 -10.15
CA PRO A 14 4.83 -1.44 -10.62
C PRO A 14 4.01 -2.74 -10.66
N GLU A 15 4.64 -3.89 -10.92
CA GLU A 15 3.99 -5.21 -10.90
C GLU A 15 3.51 -5.55 -9.48
N MET A 16 4.39 -5.37 -8.47
CA MET A 16 4.06 -5.61 -7.07
C MET A 16 2.96 -4.66 -6.58
N LEU A 17 3.05 -3.37 -6.93
CA LEU A 17 2.02 -2.40 -6.56
C LEU A 17 0.66 -2.74 -7.21
N ARG A 18 0.64 -3.24 -8.44
CA ARG A 18 -0.58 -3.69 -9.12
C ARG A 18 -1.15 -4.95 -8.49
N GLU A 19 -0.32 -5.92 -8.16
CA GLU A 19 -0.73 -7.15 -7.48
C GLU A 19 -1.38 -6.82 -6.14
N LEU A 20 -0.73 -6.00 -5.32
CA LEU A 20 -1.27 -5.58 -4.04
C LEU A 20 -2.58 -4.80 -4.20
N GLY A 21 -2.66 -3.90 -5.19
CA GLY A 21 -3.87 -3.17 -5.50
C GLY A 21 -5.02 -4.07 -5.96
N SER A 22 -4.73 -5.13 -6.71
CA SER A 22 -5.71 -6.14 -7.13
C SER A 22 -6.28 -6.89 -5.94
N ILE A 23 -5.40 -7.30 -5.01
CA ILE A 23 -5.80 -8.00 -3.79
C ILE A 23 -6.74 -7.11 -2.98
N LEU A 24 -6.37 -5.85 -2.72
CA LEU A 24 -7.22 -4.90 -1.98
C LEU A 24 -8.59 -4.69 -2.63
N LYS A 25 -8.66 -4.64 -3.97
CA LYS A 25 -9.94 -4.56 -4.70
C LYS A 25 -10.80 -5.81 -4.52
N MET A 26 -10.19 -7.00 -4.53
CA MET A 26 -10.89 -8.25 -4.24
C MET A 26 -11.49 -8.23 -2.82
N LEU A 27 -10.73 -7.76 -1.83
CA LEU A 27 -11.22 -7.64 -0.45
C LEU A 27 -12.43 -6.71 -0.36
N ALA A 28 -12.36 -5.54 -1.00
CA ALA A 28 -13.46 -4.60 -1.03
C ALA A 28 -14.72 -5.19 -1.68
N GLY A 29 -14.55 -5.97 -2.76
CA GLY A 29 -15.64 -6.68 -3.42
C GLY A 29 -16.28 -7.76 -2.55
N GLU A 30 -15.48 -8.54 -1.83
CA GLU A 30 -15.96 -9.61 -0.95
C GLU A 30 -16.74 -9.06 0.26
N VAL A 31 -16.27 -7.97 0.86
CA VAL A 31 -16.98 -7.26 1.94
C VAL A 31 -18.33 -6.73 1.45
N LEU A 32 -18.38 -6.12 0.27
CA LEU A 32 -19.62 -5.60 -0.30
C LEU A 32 -20.64 -6.72 -0.65
N SER A 33 -20.15 -7.85 -1.17
CA SER A 33 -20.98 -9.02 -1.48
C SER A 33 -21.52 -9.71 -0.21
N THR A 34 -20.75 -9.71 0.88
CA THR A 34 -21.18 -10.33 2.14
C THR A 34 -22.22 -9.46 2.85
N ALA A 35 -22.06 -8.14 2.81
CA ALA A 35 -23.03 -7.19 3.37
C ALA A 35 -24.40 -7.24 2.67
N THR A 36 -24.43 -7.53 1.36
CA THR A 36 -25.68 -7.61 0.58
C THR A 36 -26.48 -8.90 0.85
N ILE A 37 -25.83 -9.99 1.25
CA ILE A 37 -26.50 -11.29 1.50
C ILE A 37 -27.09 -11.39 2.93
N GLN A 38 -26.61 -10.59 3.89
CA GLN A 38 -27.06 -10.66 5.29
C GLN A 38 -28.47 -10.11 5.54
N ILE A 39 -29.08 -9.38 4.60
CA ILE A 39 -30.41 -8.77 4.81
C ILE A 39 -31.55 -9.78 4.61
N LEU A 40 -31.33 -10.93 3.94
CA LEU A 40 -32.44 -11.75 3.42
C LEU A 40 -32.74 -13.09 4.12
N GLN A 41 -31.98 -13.59 5.10
CA GLN A 41 -32.29 -14.91 5.70
C GLN A 41 -32.02 -15.02 7.21
N TYR A 42 -33.01 -14.67 8.04
CA TYR A 42 -33.00 -14.95 9.48
C TYR A 42 -33.38 -16.42 9.76
N THR A 43 -32.39 -17.31 9.82
CA THR A 43 -32.54 -18.64 10.43
C THR A 43 -31.42 -18.88 11.46
N MET A 44 -31.67 -19.64 12.54
CA MET A 44 -30.62 -19.93 13.55
C MET A 44 -29.39 -20.62 12.96
N LEU A 45 -29.58 -21.47 11.95
CA LEU A 45 -28.48 -22.08 11.20
C LEU A 45 -27.66 -21.02 10.45
N HIS A 46 -28.33 -20.02 9.84
CA HIS A 46 -27.65 -18.90 9.20
C HIS A 46 -26.85 -18.06 10.20
N SER A 47 -27.36 -17.82 11.41
CA SER A 47 -26.60 -17.09 12.45
C SER A 47 -25.34 -17.81 12.91
N LEU A 48 -25.37 -19.16 12.98
CA LEU A 48 -24.19 -19.94 13.33
C LEU A 48 -23.17 -19.98 12.20
N LEU A 49 -23.62 -20.09 10.95
CA LEU A 49 -22.76 -20.10 9.77
C LEU A 49 -22.16 -18.71 9.48
N SER A 50 -22.92 -17.63 9.64
CA SER A 50 -22.45 -16.26 9.42
C SER A 50 -21.40 -15.84 10.44
N ALA A 51 -21.53 -16.28 11.70
CA ALA A 51 -20.53 -16.06 12.74
C ALA A 51 -19.16 -16.68 12.39
N LEU A 52 -19.13 -17.82 11.70
CA LEU A 52 -17.89 -18.48 11.26
C LEU A 52 -17.36 -17.92 9.93
N THR A 53 -18.22 -17.30 9.13
CA THR A 53 -17.88 -16.80 7.78
C THR A 53 -16.87 -15.65 7.85
N TRP A 54 -17.04 -14.71 8.77
CA TRP A 54 -16.14 -13.55 8.89
C TRP A 54 -14.70 -13.95 9.28
N PRO A 55 -14.46 -14.79 10.31
CA PRO A 55 -13.12 -15.30 10.62
C PRO A 55 -12.47 -16.07 9.47
N LEU A 56 -13.22 -16.93 8.76
CA LEU A 56 -12.66 -17.74 7.67
C LEU A 56 -12.29 -16.88 6.46
N THR A 57 -13.10 -15.88 6.15
CA THR A 57 -12.84 -14.92 5.07
C THR A 57 -11.59 -14.12 5.37
N LEU A 58 -11.47 -13.55 6.58
CA LEU A 58 -10.26 -12.86 7.02
C LEU A 58 -9.01 -13.75 7.00
N ALA A 59 -9.12 -15.02 7.39
CA ALA A 59 -7.99 -15.95 7.36
C ALA A 59 -7.50 -16.23 5.94
N LYS A 60 -8.42 -16.42 4.97
CA LYS A 60 -8.08 -16.60 3.56
C LYS A 60 -7.41 -15.36 2.97
N ILE A 61 -7.94 -14.19 3.33
CA ILE A 61 -7.41 -12.89 2.93
C ILE A 61 -5.99 -12.69 3.47
N GLY A 62 -5.77 -12.94 4.76
CA GLY A 62 -4.45 -12.88 5.39
C GLY A 62 -3.45 -13.72 4.61
N TYR A 63 -3.77 -14.99 4.36
CA TYR A 63 -2.90 -15.89 3.62
C TYR A 63 -2.53 -15.38 2.21
N LEU A 64 -3.47 -14.77 1.48
CA LEU A 64 -3.24 -14.24 0.14
C LEU A 64 -2.48 -12.90 0.13
N VAL A 65 -2.68 -12.06 1.14
CA VAL A 65 -2.09 -10.71 1.24
C VAL A 65 -0.70 -10.75 1.85
N ASP A 66 -0.45 -11.66 2.80
CA ASP A 66 0.74 -11.62 3.67
C ASP A 66 2.05 -11.60 2.89
N ASN A 67 2.16 -12.43 1.85
CA ASN A 67 3.36 -12.50 1.01
C ASN A 67 3.59 -11.24 0.17
N PRO A 68 2.67 -10.81 -0.71
CA PRO A 68 2.87 -9.60 -1.53
C PRO A 68 2.98 -8.33 -0.68
N TRP A 69 2.25 -8.24 0.44
CA TRP A 69 2.40 -7.15 1.39
C TRP A 69 3.80 -7.12 1.99
N SER A 70 4.27 -8.24 2.56
CA SER A 70 5.60 -8.36 3.15
C SER A 70 6.72 -8.02 2.16
N ILE A 71 6.61 -8.52 0.93
CA ILE A 71 7.53 -8.17 -0.17
C ILE A 71 7.49 -6.67 -0.43
N GLY A 72 6.29 -6.08 -0.55
CA GLY A 72 6.13 -4.63 -0.72
C GLY A 72 6.79 -3.83 0.39
N LEU A 73 6.64 -4.26 1.65
CA LEU A 73 7.28 -3.62 2.80
C LEU A 73 8.81 -3.64 2.70
N ASP A 74 9.42 -4.77 2.31
CA ASP A 74 10.87 -4.85 2.14
C ASP A 74 11.37 -3.98 0.99
N ARG A 75 10.66 -4.02 -0.15
CA ARG A 75 11.00 -3.22 -1.33
C ARG A 75 10.97 -1.72 -1.05
N THR A 76 10.00 -1.25 -0.27
CA THR A 76 9.90 0.18 0.07
C THR A 76 11.12 0.70 0.82
N ARG A 77 11.79 -0.15 1.62
CA ARG A 77 13.03 0.22 2.31
C ARG A 77 14.16 0.49 1.31
N LYS A 78 14.33 -0.40 0.33
CA LYS A 78 15.35 -0.28 -0.71
C LYS A 78 15.11 0.94 -1.60
N VAL A 79 13.87 1.14 -2.03
CA VAL A 79 13.48 2.31 -2.83
C VAL A 79 13.68 3.60 -2.05
N GLY A 80 13.36 3.61 -0.75
CA GLY A 80 13.61 4.75 0.14
C GLY A 80 15.08 5.14 0.18
N ALA A 81 15.99 4.17 0.34
CA ALA A 81 17.43 4.42 0.34
C ALA A 81 17.93 5.00 -1.01
N ILE A 82 17.43 4.47 -2.14
CA ILE A 82 17.77 4.99 -3.47
C ILE A 82 17.25 6.42 -3.65
N LEU A 83 16.02 6.69 -3.22
CA LEU A 83 15.44 8.03 -3.27
C LEU A 83 16.29 9.01 -2.43
N ALA A 84 16.73 8.61 -1.24
CA ALA A 84 17.62 9.40 -0.41
C ALA A 84 18.91 9.77 -1.14
N ASP A 85 19.53 8.80 -1.83
CA ASP A 85 20.75 9.02 -2.61
C ASP A 85 20.54 10.03 -3.74
N VAL A 86 19.44 9.92 -4.48
CA VAL A 86 19.09 10.89 -5.54
C VAL A 86 18.91 12.29 -4.97
N LEU A 87 18.23 12.42 -3.83
CA LEU A 87 17.99 13.71 -3.18
C LEU A 87 19.28 14.32 -2.59
N LEU A 88 20.15 13.51 -1.99
CA LEU A 88 21.43 13.95 -1.42
C LEU A 88 22.44 14.36 -2.50
N GLN A 89 22.41 13.70 -3.66
CA GLN A 89 23.23 14.08 -4.83
C GLN A 89 22.81 15.44 -5.43
N ARG A 90 21.65 15.99 -5.02
CA ARG A 90 21.12 17.26 -5.50
C ARG A 90 21.09 17.34 -7.03
N ALA A 91 20.67 16.27 -7.69
CA ALA A 91 20.57 16.21 -9.15
C ALA A 91 19.67 17.33 -9.74
N GLN A 92 18.72 17.84 -8.95
CA GLN A 92 17.81 18.94 -9.29
C GLN A 92 18.22 20.29 -8.64
N GLY A 93 19.44 20.38 -8.12
CA GLY A 93 19.96 21.55 -7.42
C GLY A 93 19.48 21.67 -5.97
N TYR A 94 19.49 22.90 -5.43
CA TYR A 94 19.19 23.22 -4.03
C TYR A 94 17.72 23.65 -3.82
N ARG A 95 16.83 23.33 -4.78
CA ARG A 95 15.41 23.71 -4.72
C ARG A 95 14.69 22.93 -3.61
N PRO A 96 13.74 23.56 -2.89
CA PRO A 96 12.92 22.84 -1.91
C PRO A 96 12.09 21.75 -2.61
N ILE A 97 11.93 20.60 -1.94
CA ILE A 97 11.24 19.43 -2.47
C ILE A 97 10.08 19.08 -1.55
N THR A 98 8.91 18.84 -2.12
CA THR A 98 7.73 18.35 -1.41
C THR A 98 7.47 16.90 -1.83
N LEU A 99 7.53 15.98 -0.87
CA LEU A 99 7.24 14.56 -1.10
C LEU A 99 5.81 14.25 -0.68
N VAL A 100 5.03 13.68 -1.60
CA VAL A 100 3.65 13.23 -1.35
C VAL A 100 3.56 11.74 -1.66
N GLY A 101 3.10 10.95 -0.70
CA GLY A 101 3.00 9.50 -0.85
C GLY A 101 1.91 8.92 0.03
N TYR A 102 1.30 7.82 -0.43
CA TYR A 102 0.23 7.09 0.24
C TYR A 102 0.62 5.61 0.36
N SER A 103 0.14 4.93 1.41
CA SER A 103 0.40 3.50 1.63
C SER A 103 1.91 3.16 1.54
N LEU A 104 2.32 2.27 0.64
CA LEU A 104 3.72 1.93 0.38
C LEU A 104 4.57 3.14 -0.05
N GLY A 105 3.99 4.11 -0.77
CA GLY A 105 4.67 5.36 -1.13
C GLY A 105 5.00 6.23 0.08
N ALA A 106 4.11 6.29 1.08
CA ALA A 106 4.41 6.99 2.34
C ALA A 106 5.56 6.32 3.09
N ARG A 107 5.62 4.98 3.04
CA ARG A 107 6.70 4.19 3.64
C ARG A 107 8.04 4.40 2.93
N VAL A 108 8.04 4.55 1.61
CA VAL A 108 9.23 4.96 0.84
C VAL A 108 9.75 6.30 1.31
N ILE A 109 8.87 7.30 1.49
CA ILE A 109 9.26 8.63 2.00
C ILE A 109 9.87 8.51 3.40
N PHE A 110 9.24 7.74 4.28
CA PHE A 110 9.77 7.50 5.63
C PHE A 110 11.19 6.94 5.60
N TYR A 111 11.44 5.88 4.81
CA TYR A 111 12.78 5.29 4.72
C TYR A 111 13.78 6.19 4.03
N CYS A 112 13.35 7.00 3.06
CA CYS A 112 14.18 8.03 2.46
C CYS A 112 14.68 9.03 3.50
N LEU A 113 13.77 9.59 4.30
CA LEU A 113 14.12 10.54 5.36
C LEU A 113 14.98 9.89 6.45
N LEU A 114 14.69 8.63 6.79
CA LEU A 114 15.50 7.88 7.75
C LEU A 114 16.93 7.71 7.24
N GLU A 115 17.12 7.29 5.98
CA GLU A 115 18.43 7.13 5.38
C GLU A 115 19.19 8.47 5.34
N GLN A 116 18.51 9.56 4.98
CA GLN A 116 19.10 10.91 5.01
C GLN A 116 19.56 11.31 6.42
N SER A 117 18.77 11.01 7.44
CA SER A 117 19.13 11.31 8.84
C SER A 117 20.32 10.50 9.36
N GLN A 118 20.62 9.35 8.75
CA GLN A 118 21.74 8.50 9.12
C GLN A 118 23.03 8.89 8.39
N ARG A 119 22.91 9.46 7.18
CA ARG A 119 24.04 9.82 6.31
C ARG A 119 24.40 11.31 6.35
N GLY A 120 23.45 12.20 6.67
CA GLY A 120 23.63 13.64 6.79
C GLY A 120 23.88 14.08 8.23
#